data_AF-A0A6F8PLG0-F1
#
_entry.id   AF-A0A6F8PLG0-F1
#
_cell.length_a   1.000
_cell.length_b   1.000
_cell.length_c   1.000
_cell.angle_alpha   90.00
_cell.angle_beta   90.00
_cell.angle_gamma   90.00
#
_symmetry.space_group_name_H-M   'P 1'
#
loop_
_entity.id
_entity.type
_entity.pdbx_description
1 polymer ?
#
loop_
_entity_poly.entity_id
_entity_poly.type
_entity_poly.pdbx_seq_one_letter_code
_entity_poly.pdbx_strand_id
1 'polypeptide(L)'
;MTNQKKSVDIAVGVLKVNGQYLVSQRQAHQDLAHFWEFPGGKIESGEIPQAALSREFIEEVGLTITDWQPLIEIPWDYDHKSVCLKVFIAESFSGDCQPKEGQLLKWVSADELQKLSFPAANQGLLTALNLPSVYMIAGAYKTPKEALQKLQIALQDGVKLVQLRANHLEESEFLDLAKQAVALCHQFNARCFLNGKPDWLLAVPEADGFQLASSHLMQWVERPISDDKYLAVSCHNELELAKALSLKADLVLISPVKATASHPELPGLGWEKFAQMAAKLPVPVYALGGMKPTDKTQAIASGAQGIATTSGLWPVDF
;
A
#
# COMPACT_ATOMS: atom_id res chain seq x y z
N MET A 1 -36.40 4.16 -12.41
CA MET A 1 -35.68 2.90 -12.69
C MET A 1 -34.20 3.22 -12.61
N THR A 2 -33.56 2.87 -11.50
CA THR A 2 -32.12 3.07 -11.32
C THR A 2 -31.40 2.18 -12.32
N ASN A 3 -30.74 2.80 -13.31
CA ASN A 3 -29.96 2.08 -14.31
C ASN A 3 -28.83 1.37 -13.56
N GLN A 4 -28.95 0.05 -13.38
CA GLN A 4 -28.01 -0.73 -12.58
C GLN A 4 -26.70 -0.79 -13.33
N LYS A 5 -25.72 -0.02 -12.85
CA LYS A 5 -24.40 0.13 -13.46
C LYS A 5 -23.73 -1.25 -13.54
N LYS A 6 -23.31 -1.67 -14.73
CA LYS A 6 -22.68 -2.98 -14.93
C LYS A 6 -21.35 -3.02 -14.17
N SER A 7 -21.21 -3.96 -13.23
CA SER A 7 -19.96 -4.24 -12.52
C SER A 7 -19.17 -5.30 -13.26
N VAL A 8 -17.86 -5.11 -13.41
CA VAL A 8 -16.96 -6.03 -14.10
C VAL A 8 -15.71 -6.24 -13.27
N ASP A 9 -15.40 -7.50 -12.96
CA ASP A 9 -14.13 -7.86 -12.33
C ASP A 9 -13.06 -8.03 -13.41
N ILE A 10 -11.89 -7.45 -13.16
CA ILE A 10 -10.73 -7.47 -14.06
C ILE A 10 -9.57 -8.06 -13.27
N ALA A 11 -8.96 -9.13 -13.76
CA ALA A 11 -7.73 -9.64 -13.20
C ALA A 11 -6.55 -8.87 -13.80
N VAL A 12 -5.64 -8.40 -12.94
CA VAL A 12 -4.45 -7.64 -13.36
C VAL A 12 -3.21 -8.35 -12.82
N GLY A 13 -2.27 -8.70 -13.70
CA GLY A 13 -1.06 -9.43 -13.32
C GLY A 13 0.17 -8.54 -13.35
N VAL A 14 0.84 -8.41 -12.21
CA VAL A 14 2.15 -7.76 -12.10
C VAL A 14 3.23 -8.84 -12.12
N LEU A 15 4.01 -8.91 -13.20
CA LEU A 15 5.19 -9.76 -13.23
C LEU A 15 6.43 -8.94 -12.86
N LYS A 16 7.05 -9.26 -11.73
CA LYS A 16 8.23 -8.57 -11.20
C LYS A 16 9.43 -9.51 -11.14
N VAL A 17 10.42 -9.31 -11.99
CA VAL A 17 11.60 -10.19 -12.09
C VAL A 17 12.86 -9.35 -11.96
N ASN A 18 13.76 -9.72 -11.03
CA ASN A 18 15.02 -9.01 -10.79
C ASN A 18 14.85 -7.48 -10.59
N GLY A 19 13.75 -7.07 -9.94
CA GLY A 19 13.44 -5.64 -9.70
C GLY A 19 12.88 -4.89 -10.90
N GLN A 20 12.59 -5.57 -12.01
CA GLN A 20 11.93 -5.01 -13.18
C GLN A 20 10.49 -5.51 -13.30
N TYR A 21 9.64 -4.70 -13.92
CA TYR A 21 8.21 -4.95 -14.10
C TYR A 21 7.89 -5.06 -15.58
N LEU A 22 7.14 -6.09 -15.97
CA LEU A 22 6.60 -6.20 -17.32
C LEU A 22 5.36 -5.32 -17.47
N VAL A 23 5.38 -4.42 -18.44
CA VAL A 23 4.26 -3.54 -18.79
C VAL A 23 4.01 -3.55 -20.29
N SER A 24 2.76 -3.33 -20.67
CA SER A 24 2.34 -3.12 -22.05
C SER A 24 1.85 -1.69 -22.24
N GLN A 25 1.93 -1.16 -23.47
CA GLN A 25 1.32 0.11 -23.82
C GLN A 25 0.05 -0.10 -24.65
N ARG A 26 -1.03 0.55 -24.24
CA ARG A 26 -2.29 0.55 -24.99
C ARG A 26 -2.10 1.08 -26.39
N GLN A 27 -2.67 0.37 -27.35
CA GLN A 27 -2.64 0.76 -28.75
C GLN A 27 -3.49 2.00 -29.00
N ALA A 28 -3.19 2.73 -30.07
CA ALA A 28 -3.81 4.03 -30.38
C ALA A 28 -5.34 3.99 -30.54
N HIS A 29 -5.90 2.82 -30.83
CA HIS A 29 -7.34 2.63 -31.08
C HIS A 29 -8.12 2.19 -29.83
N GLN A 30 -7.46 1.98 -28.69
CA GLN A 30 -8.07 1.54 -27.44
C GLN A 30 -8.45 2.74 -26.54
N ASP A 31 -9.40 2.53 -25.63
CA ASP A 31 -9.73 3.52 -24.59
C ASP A 31 -8.48 3.85 -23.75
N LEU A 32 -8.21 5.14 -23.51
CA LEU A 32 -6.97 5.61 -22.86
C LEU A 32 -5.70 5.23 -23.64
N ALA A 33 -5.72 5.40 -24.97
CA ALA A 33 -4.56 5.22 -25.84
C ALA A 33 -3.27 5.82 -25.27
N HIS A 34 -2.14 5.13 -25.49
CA HIS A 34 -0.79 5.49 -25.03
C HIS A 34 -0.54 5.39 -23.52
N PHE A 35 -1.56 5.14 -22.70
CA PHE A 35 -1.34 4.75 -21.31
C PHE A 35 -0.66 3.38 -21.23
N TRP A 36 0.15 3.22 -20.20
CA TRP A 36 0.72 1.94 -19.83
C TRP A 36 -0.26 1.13 -19.00
N GLU A 37 -0.15 -0.19 -19.08
CA GLU A 37 -0.93 -1.12 -18.30
C GLU A 37 -0.12 -2.36 -17.93
N PHE A 38 -0.67 -3.11 -16.99
CA PHE A 38 -0.18 -4.44 -16.66
C PHE A 38 -1.05 -5.46 -17.42
N PRO A 39 -0.45 -6.55 -17.96
CA PRO A 39 -1.21 -7.56 -18.67
C PRO A 39 -2.34 -8.15 -17.83
N GLY A 40 -3.46 -8.48 -18.48
CA GLY A 40 -4.64 -9.01 -17.81
C GLY A 40 -5.94 -8.54 -18.43
N GLY A 41 -7.04 -9.12 -17.99
CA GLY A 41 -8.32 -8.95 -18.64
C GLY A 41 -9.51 -9.27 -17.77
N LYS A 42 -10.68 -9.31 -18.40
CA LYS A 42 -11.94 -9.54 -17.69
C LYS A 42 -11.99 -10.96 -17.16
N ILE A 43 -12.51 -11.12 -15.95
CA ILE A 43 -12.77 -12.43 -15.39
C ILE A 43 -14.07 -12.97 -16.01
N GLU A 44 -13.99 -14.12 -16.66
CA GLU A 44 -15.16 -14.75 -17.27
C GLU A 44 -16.07 -15.44 -16.25
N SER A 45 -17.29 -15.77 -16.66
CA SER A 45 -18.28 -16.39 -15.77
C SER A 45 -17.79 -17.75 -15.27
N GLY A 46 -17.61 -17.89 -13.95
CA GLY A 46 -17.12 -19.10 -13.31
C GLY A 46 -15.58 -19.23 -13.30
N GLU A 47 -14.86 -18.26 -13.86
CA GLU A 47 -13.41 -18.20 -13.86
C GLU A 47 -12.90 -17.61 -12.53
N ILE A 48 -11.87 -18.22 -11.94
CA ILE A 48 -11.16 -17.61 -10.80
C ILE A 48 -10.12 -16.59 -11.33
N PRO A 49 -9.75 -15.55 -10.56
CA PRO A 49 -8.84 -14.51 -11.06
C PRO A 49 -7.51 -15.06 -11.61
N GLN A 50 -6.92 -16.06 -10.95
CA GLN A 50 -5.66 -16.66 -11.39
C GLN A 50 -5.79 -17.43 -12.71
N ALA A 51 -6.96 -18.01 -13.00
CA ALA A 51 -7.22 -18.67 -14.26
C ALA A 51 -7.33 -17.64 -15.40
N ALA A 52 -8.02 -16.52 -15.15
CA ALA A 52 -8.06 -15.38 -16.07
C ALA A 52 -6.64 -14.90 -16.38
N LEU A 53 -5.81 -14.64 -15.36
CA LEU A 53 -4.41 -14.23 -15.57
C LEU A 53 -3.60 -15.24 -16.36
N SER A 54 -3.81 -16.54 -16.12
CA SER A 54 -3.07 -17.59 -16.83
C SER A 54 -3.41 -17.59 -18.32
N ARG A 55 -4.68 -17.40 -18.66
CA ARG A 55 -5.16 -17.26 -20.05
C ARG A 55 -4.62 -15.99 -20.70
N GLU A 56 -4.84 -14.83 -20.07
CA GLU A 56 -4.45 -13.52 -20.59
C GLU A 56 -2.92 -13.42 -20.80
N PHE A 57 -2.09 -13.92 -19.88
CA PHE A 57 -0.63 -13.88 -20.05
C PHE A 57 -0.14 -14.76 -21.22
N ILE A 58 -0.80 -15.89 -21.49
CA ILE A 58 -0.48 -16.72 -22.65
C ILE A 58 -0.89 -16.02 -23.95
N GLU A 59 -2.06 -15.39 -23.96
CA GLU A 59 -2.66 -14.72 -25.13
C GLU A 59 -1.93 -13.42 -25.47
N GLU A 60 -1.67 -12.56 -24.49
CA GLU A 60 -1.10 -11.23 -24.69
C GLU A 60 0.43 -11.23 -24.80
N VAL A 61 1.11 -11.97 -23.92
CA VAL A 61 2.57 -11.86 -23.72
C VAL A 61 3.36 -13.16 -23.90
N GLY A 62 2.67 -14.28 -24.13
CA GLY A 62 3.30 -15.59 -24.37
C GLY A 62 3.93 -16.25 -23.14
N LEU A 63 3.58 -15.80 -21.93
CA LEU A 63 4.18 -16.29 -20.69
C LEU A 63 3.22 -17.20 -19.91
N THR A 64 3.79 -18.14 -19.16
CA THR A 64 3.06 -18.98 -18.19
C THR A 64 3.55 -18.68 -16.78
N ILE A 65 2.62 -18.40 -15.88
CA ILE A 65 2.85 -18.06 -14.46
C ILE A 65 1.92 -18.92 -13.60
N THR A 66 2.46 -19.50 -12.53
CA THR A 66 1.74 -20.48 -11.70
C THR A 66 1.68 -20.10 -10.22
N ASP A 67 2.42 -19.08 -9.79
CA ASP A 67 2.69 -18.72 -8.39
C ASP A 67 2.08 -17.36 -7.99
N TRP A 68 0.98 -16.96 -8.65
CA TRP A 68 0.26 -15.71 -8.37
C TRP A 68 -0.05 -15.50 -6.88
N GLN A 69 0.42 -14.39 -6.33
CA GLN A 69 0.10 -13.92 -4.98
C GLN A 69 -0.82 -12.70 -5.04
N PRO A 70 -1.83 -12.59 -4.16
CA PRO A 70 -2.67 -11.39 -4.12
C PRO A 70 -1.84 -10.17 -3.71
N LEU A 71 -2.05 -9.04 -4.38
CA LEU A 71 -1.40 -7.77 -4.07
C LEU A 71 -2.41 -6.76 -3.49
N ILE A 72 -3.48 -6.45 -4.24
CA ILE A 72 -4.51 -5.49 -3.84
C ILE A 72 -5.78 -5.70 -4.66
N GLU A 73 -6.94 -5.40 -4.08
CA GLU A 73 -8.20 -5.25 -4.83
C GLU A 73 -8.59 -3.77 -4.87
N ILE A 74 -8.94 -3.26 -6.05
CA ILE A 74 -9.22 -1.84 -6.27
C ILE A 74 -10.62 -1.69 -6.86
N PRO A 75 -11.63 -1.36 -6.04
CA PRO A 75 -12.93 -0.94 -6.56
C PRO A 75 -12.79 0.44 -7.22
N TRP A 76 -13.35 0.60 -8.41
CA TRP A 76 -13.32 1.86 -9.13
C TRP A 76 -14.61 2.13 -9.90
N ASP A 77 -15.13 3.35 -9.75
CA ASP A 77 -16.38 3.79 -10.36
C ASP A 77 -16.13 4.83 -11.46
N TYR A 78 -16.33 4.44 -12.72
CA TYR A 78 -16.41 5.36 -13.86
C TYR A 78 -17.84 5.85 -14.07
N ASP A 79 -18.11 6.90 -14.84
CA ASP A 79 -19.49 7.40 -15.02
C ASP A 79 -20.49 6.34 -15.53
N HIS A 80 -20.03 5.42 -16.39
CA HIS A 80 -20.90 4.46 -17.08
C HIS A 80 -20.72 2.99 -16.66
N LYS A 81 -19.67 2.65 -15.90
CA LYS A 81 -19.37 1.28 -15.47
C LYS A 81 -18.60 1.24 -14.14
N SER A 82 -18.82 0.21 -13.36
CA SER A 82 -18.05 -0.06 -12.15
C SER A 82 -17.09 -1.20 -12.47
N VAL A 83 -15.85 -1.11 -12.00
CA VAL A 83 -14.87 -2.19 -12.14
C VAL A 83 -14.25 -2.51 -10.79
N CYS A 84 -13.83 -3.75 -10.61
CA CYS A 84 -12.96 -4.14 -9.51
C CYS A 84 -11.70 -4.76 -10.11
N LEU A 85 -10.54 -4.10 -9.89
CA LEU A 85 -9.25 -4.65 -10.31
C LEU A 85 -8.78 -5.62 -9.22
N LYS A 86 -8.69 -6.91 -9.54
CA LYS A 86 -8.11 -7.94 -8.68
C LYS A 86 -6.66 -8.14 -9.09
N VAL A 87 -5.76 -7.55 -8.33
CA VAL A 87 -4.35 -7.46 -8.70
C VAL A 87 -3.55 -8.57 -8.03
N PHE A 88 -2.80 -9.30 -8.83
CA PHE A 88 -1.87 -10.33 -8.37
C PHE A 88 -0.45 -10.00 -8.81
N ILE A 89 0.53 -10.47 -8.06
CA ILE A 89 1.96 -10.35 -8.36
C ILE A 89 2.60 -11.74 -8.43
N ALA A 90 3.54 -11.90 -9.34
CA ALA A 90 4.40 -13.06 -9.45
C ALA A 90 5.84 -12.65 -9.72
N GLU A 91 6.78 -13.51 -9.33
CA GLU A 91 8.22 -13.26 -9.51
C GLU A 91 8.90 -14.32 -10.38
N SER A 92 8.14 -15.31 -10.85
CA SER A 92 8.63 -16.36 -11.74
C SER A 92 7.71 -16.55 -12.95
N PHE A 93 8.29 -16.99 -14.06
CA PHE A 93 7.56 -17.29 -15.28
C PHE A 93 8.30 -18.35 -16.09
N SER A 94 7.60 -18.93 -17.08
CA SER A 94 8.18 -19.75 -18.13
C SER A 94 7.65 -19.34 -19.50
N GLY A 95 8.37 -19.72 -20.56
CA GLY A 95 8.07 -19.30 -21.94
C GLY A 95 8.88 -18.08 -22.38
N ASP A 96 8.65 -17.65 -23.62
CA ASP A 96 9.32 -16.51 -24.24
C ASP A 96 8.38 -15.30 -24.29
N CYS A 97 8.82 -14.18 -23.72
CA CYS A 97 8.02 -12.95 -23.68
C CYS A 97 7.92 -12.33 -25.08
N GLN A 98 6.70 -12.21 -25.61
CA GLN A 98 6.43 -11.74 -26.98
C GLN A 98 5.17 -10.88 -27.04
N PRO A 99 5.15 -9.77 -27.82
CA PRO A 99 3.96 -8.94 -28.00
C PRO A 99 2.97 -9.60 -28.95
N LYS A 100 2.14 -10.51 -28.46
CA LYS A 100 1.25 -11.33 -29.30
C LYS A 100 0.08 -10.58 -29.92
N GLU A 101 -0.22 -9.38 -29.43
CA GLU A 101 -1.26 -8.51 -29.97
C GLU A 101 -0.69 -7.32 -30.78
N GLY A 102 0.63 -7.28 -30.97
CA GLY A 102 1.30 -6.14 -31.63
C GLY A 102 1.45 -4.90 -30.75
N GLN A 103 1.24 -5.05 -29.44
CA GLN A 103 1.45 -4.01 -28.45
C GLN A 103 2.94 -3.77 -28.16
N LEU A 104 3.28 -2.60 -27.63
CA LEU A 104 4.63 -2.37 -27.11
C LEU A 104 4.74 -3.05 -25.74
N LEU A 105 5.71 -3.96 -25.59
CA LEU A 105 6.09 -4.55 -24.31
C LEU A 105 7.41 -3.99 -23.81
N LYS A 106 7.50 -3.71 -22.51
CA LYS A 106 8.73 -3.20 -21.89
C LYS A 106 8.92 -3.80 -20.50
N TRP A 107 10.16 -4.16 -20.19
CA TRP A 107 10.63 -4.37 -18.82
C TRP A 107 11.15 -3.04 -18.28
N VAL A 108 10.59 -2.57 -17.16
CA VAL A 108 10.94 -1.27 -16.57
C VAL A 108 11.40 -1.42 -15.13
N SER A 109 12.37 -0.61 -14.70
CA SER A 109 12.72 -0.53 -13.27
C SER A 109 11.59 0.08 -12.44
N ALA A 110 11.67 -0.02 -11.11
CA ALA A 110 10.74 0.67 -10.20
C ALA A 110 10.70 2.19 -10.45
N ASP A 111 11.86 2.82 -10.68
CA ASP A 111 11.97 4.26 -10.93
C ASP A 111 11.39 4.67 -12.29
N GLU A 112 11.55 3.83 -13.32
CA GLU A 112 10.93 4.06 -14.62
C GLU A 112 9.41 3.90 -14.53
N LEU A 113 8.93 2.89 -13.79
CA LEU A 113 7.51 2.60 -13.60
C LEU A 113 6.76 3.83 -13.05
N GLN A 114 7.36 4.56 -12.09
CA GLN A 114 6.76 5.78 -11.53
C GLN A 114 6.63 6.94 -12.53
N LYS A 115 7.39 6.90 -13.63
CA LYS A 115 7.38 7.95 -14.66
C LYS A 115 6.41 7.66 -15.80
N LEU A 116 5.85 6.44 -15.84
CA LEU A 116 4.87 6.05 -16.85
C LEU A 116 3.48 6.58 -16.49
N SER A 117 2.69 6.90 -17.51
CA SER A 117 1.30 7.32 -17.33
C SER A 117 0.39 6.09 -17.27
N PHE A 118 -0.24 5.87 -16.12
CA PHE A 118 -1.25 4.83 -15.90
C PHE A 118 -2.64 5.43 -15.65
N PRO A 119 -3.72 4.70 -15.95
CA PRO A 119 -5.07 5.13 -15.59
C PRO A 119 -5.17 5.41 -14.08
N ALA A 120 -6.04 6.35 -13.68
CA ALA A 120 -6.19 6.73 -12.27
C ALA A 120 -6.53 5.53 -11.35
N ALA A 121 -7.26 4.54 -11.85
CA ALA A 121 -7.59 3.32 -11.12
C ALA A 121 -6.35 2.48 -10.73
N ASN A 122 -5.21 2.66 -11.38
CA ASN A 122 -3.98 1.94 -11.08
C ASN A 122 -3.15 2.61 -9.97
N GLN A 123 -3.52 3.80 -9.50
CA GLN A 123 -2.71 4.50 -8.49
C GLN A 123 -2.54 3.68 -7.21
N GLY A 124 -3.62 3.03 -6.73
CA GLY A 124 -3.55 2.15 -5.56
C GLY A 124 -2.60 0.97 -5.75
N LEU A 125 -2.56 0.39 -6.95
CA LEU A 125 -1.65 -0.68 -7.33
C LEU A 125 -0.19 -0.18 -7.30
N LEU A 126 0.08 0.96 -7.94
CA LEU A 126 1.42 1.53 -8.00
C LEU A 126 1.94 1.87 -6.60
N THR A 127 1.08 2.37 -5.71
CA THR A 127 1.40 2.57 -4.30
C THR A 127 1.67 1.23 -3.60
N ALA A 128 0.83 0.22 -3.78
CA ALA A 128 1.00 -1.11 -3.19
C ALA A 128 2.36 -1.76 -3.53
N LEU A 129 2.82 -1.61 -4.78
CA LEU A 129 4.11 -2.14 -5.23
C LEU A 129 5.33 -1.54 -4.51
N ASN A 130 5.18 -0.34 -3.96
CA ASN A 130 6.23 0.38 -3.26
C ASN A 130 6.18 0.23 -1.73
N LEU A 131 5.18 -0.48 -1.22
CA LEU A 131 4.91 -0.59 0.21
C LEU A 131 5.16 -2.02 0.70
N PRO A 132 5.97 -2.22 1.77
CA PRO A 132 6.20 -3.54 2.34
C PRO A 132 4.98 -4.04 3.12
N SER A 133 4.82 -5.35 3.27
CA SER A 133 3.70 -5.93 4.05
C SER A 133 3.83 -5.78 5.57
N VAL A 134 4.91 -5.17 6.06
CA VAL A 134 5.16 -4.91 7.48
C VAL A 134 5.44 -3.43 7.68
N TYR A 135 4.55 -2.78 8.41
CA TYR A 135 4.65 -1.38 8.81
C TYR A 135 4.95 -1.31 10.32
N MET A 136 6.20 -1.01 10.67
CA MET A 136 6.59 -0.84 12.07
C MET A 136 6.18 0.52 12.60
N ILE A 137 5.57 0.55 13.78
CA ILE A 137 5.29 1.78 14.52
C ILE A 137 6.26 1.88 15.68
N ALA A 138 7.06 2.95 15.73
CA ALA A 138 8.01 3.18 16.83
C ALA A 138 7.28 3.17 18.19
N GLY A 139 7.80 2.37 19.11
CA GLY A 139 7.28 2.21 20.46
C GLY A 139 7.92 3.18 21.45
N ALA A 140 7.90 2.80 22.73
CA ALA A 140 8.50 3.59 23.80
C ALA A 140 10.04 3.53 23.76
N TYR A 141 10.65 4.67 24.10
CA TYR A 141 12.08 4.87 24.27
C TYR A 141 12.29 6.01 25.29
N LYS A 142 13.42 6.02 26.00
CA LYS A 142 13.75 7.03 27.03
C LYS A 142 14.55 8.20 26.47
N THR A 143 15.36 7.96 25.45
CA THR A 143 16.23 8.98 24.85
C THR A 143 16.25 8.87 23.33
N PRO A 144 16.56 9.95 22.58
CA PRO A 144 16.77 9.88 21.13
C PRO A 144 17.82 8.84 20.72
N LYS A 145 18.89 8.69 21.51
CA LYS A 145 19.94 7.69 21.26
C LYS A 145 19.40 6.26 21.34
N GLU A 146 18.60 5.96 22.36
CA GLU A 146 17.92 4.66 22.48
C GLU A 146 16.98 4.42 21.29
N ALA A 147 16.21 5.44 20.88
CA ALA A 147 15.30 5.31 19.74
C ALA A 147 16.05 4.91 18.46
N LEU A 148 17.20 5.54 18.18
CA LEU A 148 18.04 5.21 17.02
C LEU A 148 18.65 3.81 17.11
N GLN A 149 19.08 3.37 18.29
CA GLN A 149 19.60 2.01 18.49
C GLN A 149 18.51 0.95 18.24
N LYS A 150 17.32 1.14 18.80
CA LYS A 150 16.17 0.26 18.57
C LYS A 150 15.75 0.23 17.11
N LEU A 151 15.73 1.39 16.46
CA LEU A 151 15.45 1.50 15.03
C LEU A 151 16.50 0.74 14.20
N GLN A 152 17.79 0.88 14.52
CA GLN A 152 18.86 0.17 13.81
C GLN A 152 18.69 -1.35 13.87
N ILE A 153 18.37 -1.89 15.05
CA ILE A 153 18.12 -3.33 15.23
C ILE A 153 16.93 -3.77 14.37
N ALA A 154 15.81 -3.04 14.41
CA ALA A 154 14.63 -3.39 13.61
C ALA A 154 14.90 -3.35 12.09
N LEU A 155 15.72 -2.39 11.63
CA LEU A 155 16.13 -2.28 10.23
C LEU A 155 17.07 -3.42 9.81
N GLN A 156 17.98 -3.84 10.70
CA GLN A 156 18.85 -5.01 10.51
C GLN A 156 18.02 -6.30 10.41
N ASP A 157 16.94 -6.39 11.18
CA ASP A 157 15.96 -7.49 11.14
C ASP A 157 15.00 -7.41 9.94
N GLY A 158 15.20 -6.44 9.04
CA GLY A 158 14.54 -6.39 7.74
C GLY A 158 13.28 -5.52 7.68
N VAL A 159 12.98 -4.70 8.69
CA VAL A 159 11.90 -3.70 8.60
C VAL A 159 12.18 -2.73 7.45
N LYS A 160 11.17 -2.46 6.61
CA LYS A 160 11.28 -1.58 5.43
C LYS A 160 10.32 -0.38 5.43
N LEU A 161 9.41 -0.29 6.39
CA LEU A 161 8.52 0.86 6.56
C LEU A 161 8.35 1.15 8.05
N VAL A 162 8.63 2.40 8.43
CA VAL A 162 8.69 2.85 9.82
C VAL A 162 7.83 4.10 10.00
N GLN A 163 7.03 4.13 11.07
CA GLN A 163 6.41 5.35 11.58
C GLN A 163 7.16 5.79 12.83
N LEU A 164 7.84 6.93 12.74
CA LEU A 164 8.45 7.57 13.91
C LEU A 164 7.42 8.47 14.61
N ARG A 165 7.21 8.25 15.91
CA ARG A 165 6.19 8.95 16.70
C ARG A 165 6.80 9.90 17.72
N ALA A 166 6.22 11.10 17.82
CA ALA A 166 6.52 12.08 18.86
C ALA A 166 5.61 11.87 20.07
N ASN A 167 5.99 11.00 21.00
CA ASN A 167 5.13 10.71 22.14
C ASN A 167 5.51 11.46 23.42
N HIS A 168 6.75 11.96 23.55
CA HIS A 168 7.25 12.59 24.79
C HIS A 168 8.37 13.64 24.60
N LEU A 169 8.80 13.93 23.36
CA LEU A 169 9.89 14.85 23.08
C LEU A 169 9.34 16.25 22.75
N GLU A 170 10.11 17.28 23.10
CA GLU A 170 9.90 18.62 22.56
C GLU A 170 10.12 18.63 21.05
N GLU A 171 9.49 19.58 20.36
CA GLU A 171 9.48 19.62 18.89
C GLU A 171 10.90 19.65 18.29
N SER A 172 11.80 20.49 18.81
CA SER A 172 13.18 20.59 18.32
C SER A 172 13.94 19.26 18.48
N GLU A 173 13.79 18.61 19.63
CA GLU A 173 14.44 17.33 19.91
C GLU A 173 13.89 16.20 19.01
N PHE A 174 12.57 16.19 18.77
CA PHE A 174 11.97 15.26 17.84
C PHE A 174 12.47 15.46 16.41
N LEU A 175 12.58 16.71 15.93
CA LEU A 175 13.06 17.00 14.58
C LEU A 175 14.52 16.56 14.39
N ASP A 176 15.36 16.72 15.40
CA ASP A 176 16.76 16.25 15.34
C ASP A 176 16.87 14.72 15.38
N LEU A 177 16.00 14.05 16.15
CA LEU A 177 15.86 12.59 16.09
C LEU A 177 15.35 12.14 14.70
N ALA A 178 14.35 12.82 14.15
CA ALA A 178 13.71 12.47 12.88
C ALA A 178 14.70 12.53 11.72
N LYS A 179 15.56 13.57 11.64
CA LYS A 179 16.62 13.66 10.62
C LYS A 179 17.55 12.45 10.65
N GLN A 180 17.97 12.04 11.85
CA GLN A 180 18.85 10.87 12.03
C GLN A 180 18.14 9.57 11.71
N ALA A 181 16.88 9.42 12.13
CA ALA A 181 16.08 8.22 11.89
C ALA A 181 15.77 8.02 10.41
N VAL A 182 15.43 9.09 9.68
CA VAL A 182 15.20 9.05 8.22
C VAL A 182 16.47 8.62 7.50
N ALA A 183 17.60 9.27 7.78
CA ALA A 183 18.88 8.90 7.18
C ALA A 183 19.27 7.44 7.45
N LEU A 184 19.02 6.96 8.68
CA LEU A 184 19.24 5.57 9.06
C LEU A 184 18.30 4.61 8.30
N CYS A 185 17.02 4.94 8.13
CA CYS A 185 16.10 4.10 7.34
C CYS A 185 16.58 3.98 5.89
N HIS A 186 17.00 5.09 5.27
CA HIS A 186 17.47 5.08 3.88
C HIS A 186 18.73 4.23 3.67
N GLN A 187 19.65 4.18 4.64
CA GLN A 187 20.82 3.27 4.59
C GLN A 187 20.42 1.79 4.47
N PHE A 188 19.24 1.42 4.96
CA PHE A 188 18.70 0.07 4.89
C PHE A 188 17.65 -0.10 3.78
N ASN A 189 17.52 0.85 2.85
CA ASN A 189 16.45 0.88 1.84
C ASN A 189 15.03 0.78 2.46
N ALA A 190 14.84 1.42 3.61
CA ALA A 190 13.56 1.50 4.31
C ALA A 190 13.00 2.92 4.24
N ARG A 191 11.67 3.03 4.31
CA ARG A 191 10.95 4.31 4.35
C ARG A 191 10.64 4.74 5.78
N CYS A 192 10.67 6.04 6.03
CA CYS A 192 10.33 6.61 7.33
C CYS A 192 9.22 7.67 7.21
N PHE A 193 8.09 7.42 7.85
CA PHE A 193 6.97 8.36 7.99
C PHE A 193 7.02 9.05 9.34
N LEU A 194 6.77 10.34 9.36
CA LEU A 194 6.66 11.12 10.60
C LEU A 194 5.22 11.09 11.11
N ASN A 195 5.04 10.99 12.42
CA ASN A 195 3.74 11.15 13.07
C ASN A 195 3.80 12.28 14.09
N GLY A 196 3.05 13.34 13.83
CA GLY A 196 3.00 14.54 14.64
C GLY A 196 2.28 15.67 13.91
N LYS A 197 3.00 16.71 13.51
CA LYS A 197 2.46 17.82 12.70
C LYS A 197 2.91 17.73 11.23
N PRO A 198 2.02 17.96 10.24
CA PRO A 198 2.38 17.87 8.82
C PRO A 198 3.50 18.82 8.37
N ASP A 199 3.58 20.01 8.98
CA ASP A 199 4.61 21.02 8.69
C ASP A 199 6.03 20.58 9.06
N TRP A 200 6.19 19.53 9.88
CA TRP A 200 7.50 18.94 10.16
C TRP A 200 8.20 18.37 8.93
N LEU A 201 7.46 18.04 7.87
CA LEU A 201 8.07 17.66 6.58
C LEU A 201 8.87 18.82 5.95
N LEU A 202 8.57 20.08 6.27
CA LEU A 202 9.37 21.22 5.83
C LEU A 202 10.75 21.23 6.52
N ALA A 203 10.81 20.79 7.77
CA ALA A 203 12.04 20.70 8.55
C ALA A 203 12.83 19.40 8.30
N VAL A 204 12.15 18.35 7.82
CA VAL A 204 12.73 17.04 7.49
C VAL A 204 12.25 16.60 6.09
N PRO A 205 12.66 17.32 5.03
CA PRO A 205 12.18 17.06 3.67
C PRO A 205 12.59 15.69 3.12
N GLU A 206 13.60 15.04 3.71
CA GLU A 206 14.01 13.68 3.33
C GLU A 206 13.04 12.60 3.82
N ALA A 207 12.12 12.91 4.75
CA ALA A 207 11.13 11.93 5.17
C ALA A 207 10.25 11.49 3.98
N ASP A 208 9.90 10.21 3.94
CA ASP A 208 9.15 9.62 2.82
C ASP A 208 7.66 9.97 2.85
N GLY A 209 7.16 10.36 4.02
CA GLY A 209 5.74 10.58 4.21
C GLY A 209 5.35 10.95 5.62
N PHE A 210 4.05 11.03 5.83
CA PHE A 210 3.44 11.45 7.07
C PHE A 210 2.26 10.56 7.44
N GLN A 211 2.21 10.17 8.71
CA GLN A 211 1.08 9.48 9.31
C GLN A 211 0.18 10.47 10.05
N LEU A 212 -1.01 10.70 9.51
CA LEU A 212 -2.07 11.49 10.13
C LEU A 212 -2.90 10.62 11.09
N ALA A 213 -2.99 11.07 12.35
CA ALA A 213 -3.85 10.45 13.35
C ALA A 213 -5.33 10.77 13.08
N SER A 214 -6.22 9.82 13.36
CA SER A 214 -7.68 9.98 13.24
C SER A 214 -8.20 11.20 14.02
N SER A 215 -7.62 11.47 15.20
CA SER A 215 -7.97 12.61 16.07
C SER A 215 -7.82 13.98 15.41
N HIS A 216 -6.93 14.09 14.41
CA HIS A 216 -6.70 15.33 13.67
C HIS A 216 -7.28 15.28 12.26
N LEU A 217 -7.91 14.17 11.85
CA LEU A 217 -8.34 13.95 10.47
C LEU A 217 -9.42 14.97 10.03
N MET A 218 -10.39 15.22 10.90
CA MET A 218 -11.57 16.02 10.55
C MET A 218 -11.29 17.52 10.40
N GLN A 219 -10.16 18.01 10.89
CA GLN A 219 -9.80 19.43 10.82
C GLN A 219 -9.32 19.86 9.42
N TRP A 220 -8.88 18.90 8.60
CA TRP A 220 -8.30 19.17 7.29
C TRP A 220 -9.38 19.21 6.23
N VAL A 221 -9.37 20.21 5.37
CA VAL A 221 -10.26 20.27 4.19
C VAL A 221 -9.56 19.66 2.97
N GLU A 222 -8.27 19.92 2.82
CA GLU A 222 -7.41 19.48 1.72
C GLU A 222 -6.21 18.68 2.24
N ARG A 223 -5.49 18.01 1.33
CA ARG A 223 -4.30 17.23 1.64
C ARG A 223 -3.29 18.09 2.43
N PRO A 224 -2.84 17.67 3.63
CA PRO A 224 -2.01 18.49 4.51
C PRO A 224 -0.51 18.53 4.15
N ILE A 225 -0.10 17.78 3.14
CA ILE A 225 1.30 17.58 2.74
C ILE A 225 1.42 17.63 1.22
N SER A 226 2.64 17.77 0.71
CA SER A 226 2.92 17.77 -0.73
C SER A 226 2.63 16.42 -1.40
N ASP A 227 2.39 16.44 -2.71
CA ASP A 227 2.03 15.25 -3.50
C ASP A 227 3.20 14.29 -3.75
N ASP A 228 4.44 14.72 -3.50
CA ASP A 228 5.65 13.87 -3.58
C ASP A 228 5.89 13.03 -2.32
N LYS A 229 5.03 13.17 -1.29
CA LYS A 229 5.13 12.49 0.01
C LYS A 229 3.94 11.57 0.21
N TYR A 230 4.16 10.42 0.85
CA TYR A 230 3.06 9.54 1.22
C TYR A 230 2.22 10.13 2.37
N LEU A 231 0.89 10.11 2.22
CA LEU A 231 -0.05 10.39 3.29
C LEU A 231 -0.67 9.09 3.75
N ALA A 232 -0.30 8.64 4.95
CA ALA A 232 -0.94 7.54 5.63
C ALA A 232 -1.95 8.06 6.67
N VAL A 233 -3.13 7.46 6.77
CA VAL A 233 -4.18 7.92 7.70
C VAL A 233 -4.66 6.79 8.59
N SER A 234 -4.73 7.02 9.90
CA SER A 234 -5.39 6.10 10.83
C SER A 234 -6.90 6.31 10.79
N CYS A 235 -7.66 5.24 10.66
CA CYS A 235 -9.12 5.26 10.58
C CYS A 235 -9.75 4.18 11.47
N HIS A 236 -10.92 4.48 12.03
CA HIS A 236 -11.67 3.63 12.95
C HIS A 236 -13.08 3.28 12.46
N ASN A 237 -13.58 4.00 11.45
CA ASN A 237 -14.94 3.86 10.93
C ASN A 237 -15.03 4.33 9.46
N GLU A 238 -16.19 4.10 8.84
CA GLU A 238 -16.43 4.44 7.43
C GLU A 238 -16.39 5.95 7.15
N LEU A 239 -16.79 6.79 8.10
CA LEU A 239 -16.74 8.25 7.95
C LEU A 239 -15.29 8.74 7.84
N GLU A 240 -14.41 8.22 8.70
CA GLU A 240 -12.98 8.53 8.66
C GLU A 240 -12.32 7.98 7.39
N LEU A 241 -12.71 6.78 6.94
CA LEU A 241 -12.23 6.24 5.65
C LEU A 241 -12.61 7.14 4.48
N ALA A 242 -13.88 7.54 4.38
CA ALA A 242 -14.34 8.46 3.35
C ALA A 242 -13.59 9.80 3.41
N LYS A 243 -13.31 10.30 4.62
CA LYS A 243 -12.52 11.51 4.83
C LYS A 243 -11.06 11.33 4.40
N ALA A 244 -10.43 10.20 4.72
CA ALA A 244 -9.06 9.90 4.29
C ALA A 244 -8.94 9.89 2.77
N LEU A 245 -9.90 9.29 2.06
CA LEU A 245 -9.94 9.27 0.60
C LEU A 245 -10.15 10.67 0.01
N SER A 246 -10.98 11.53 0.62
CA SER A 246 -11.15 12.91 0.14
C SER A 246 -9.91 13.78 0.33
N LEU A 247 -9.06 13.45 1.30
CA LEU A 247 -7.71 14.02 1.46
C LEU A 247 -6.64 13.36 0.56
N LYS A 248 -7.06 12.44 -0.32
CA LYS A 248 -6.18 11.67 -1.21
C LYS A 248 -5.13 10.85 -0.45
N ALA A 249 -5.48 10.26 0.69
CA ALA A 249 -4.58 9.36 1.41
C ALA A 249 -4.04 8.25 0.48
N ASP A 250 -2.73 8.02 0.51
CA ASP A 250 -2.08 6.99 -0.31
C ASP A 250 -2.23 5.60 0.30
N LEU A 251 -2.44 5.54 1.62
CA LEU A 251 -2.68 4.32 2.37
C LEU A 251 -3.45 4.63 3.65
N VAL A 252 -4.13 3.62 4.20
CA VAL A 252 -4.86 3.75 5.46
C VAL A 252 -4.55 2.62 6.44
N LEU A 253 -4.68 2.91 7.73
CA LEU A 253 -4.54 1.94 8.81
C LEU A 253 -5.90 1.80 9.48
N ILE A 254 -6.52 0.63 9.37
CA ILE A 254 -7.80 0.35 10.02
C ILE A 254 -7.54 -0.26 11.38
N SER A 255 -8.10 0.34 12.43
CA SER A 255 -7.89 -0.10 13.82
C SER A 255 -9.06 0.19 14.75
N PRO A 256 -9.16 -0.48 15.91
CA PRO A 256 -8.41 -1.69 16.25
C PRO A 256 -9.05 -2.93 15.61
N VAL A 257 -8.27 -3.79 14.95
CA VAL A 257 -8.77 -5.06 14.38
C VAL A 257 -8.98 -6.10 15.48
N LYS A 258 -8.02 -6.24 16.39
CA LYS A 258 -8.12 -7.07 17.60
C LYS A 258 -8.12 -6.17 18.84
N ALA A 259 -8.53 -6.71 19.99
CA ALA A 259 -8.37 -6.04 21.27
C ALA A 259 -6.89 -5.64 21.48
N THR A 260 -6.65 -4.46 22.05
CA THR A 260 -5.30 -3.90 22.19
C THR A 260 -4.95 -3.70 23.66
N ALA A 261 -3.69 -3.87 24.02
CA ALA A 261 -3.23 -3.55 25.38
C ALA A 261 -3.34 -2.05 25.69
N SER A 262 -3.26 -1.19 24.68
CA SER A 262 -3.42 0.27 24.83
C SER A 262 -4.87 0.71 25.06
N HIS A 263 -5.86 -0.09 24.64
CA HIS A 263 -7.29 0.17 24.80
C HIS A 263 -8.03 -1.18 25.00
N PRO A 264 -7.97 -1.79 26.20
CA PRO A 264 -8.51 -3.13 26.46
C PRO A 264 -10.05 -3.19 26.56
N GLU A 265 -10.68 -2.04 26.82
CA GLU A 265 -12.13 -1.89 27.05
C GLU A 265 -12.96 -1.98 25.76
N LEU A 266 -12.34 -1.76 24.59
CA LEU A 266 -13.03 -1.74 23.30
C LEU A 266 -12.84 -3.07 22.55
N PRO A 267 -13.93 -3.76 22.18
CA PRO A 267 -13.81 -4.92 21.31
C PRO A 267 -13.23 -4.49 19.96
N GLY A 268 -12.27 -5.26 19.45
CA GLY A 268 -11.75 -5.04 18.10
C GLY A 268 -12.84 -5.24 17.04
N LEU A 269 -12.63 -4.67 15.86
CA LEU A 269 -13.53 -4.80 14.70
C LEU A 269 -13.77 -6.26 14.29
N GLY A 270 -12.76 -7.12 14.47
CA GLY A 270 -12.72 -8.47 13.91
C GLY A 270 -12.36 -8.48 12.42
N TRP A 271 -11.89 -9.63 11.95
CA TRP A 271 -11.42 -9.79 10.57
C TRP A 271 -12.53 -9.65 9.52
N GLU A 272 -13.76 -10.09 9.83
CA GLU A 272 -14.89 -9.99 8.92
C GLU A 272 -15.23 -8.53 8.60
N LYS A 273 -15.42 -7.69 9.64
CA LYS A 273 -15.69 -6.27 9.46
C LYS A 273 -14.50 -5.53 8.85
N PHE A 274 -13.28 -5.90 9.22
CA PHE A 274 -12.06 -5.37 8.58
C PHE A 274 -12.08 -5.64 7.07
N ALA A 275 -12.34 -6.88 6.63
CA ALA A 275 -12.37 -7.25 5.22
C ALA A 275 -13.47 -6.50 4.45
N GLN A 276 -14.66 -6.35 5.05
CA GLN A 276 -15.75 -5.56 4.46
C GLN A 276 -15.39 -4.09 4.26
N MET A 277 -14.60 -3.51 5.18
CA MET A 277 -14.11 -2.13 5.05
C MET A 277 -12.99 -2.02 4.02
N ALA A 278 -12.02 -2.93 4.06
CA ALA A 278 -10.86 -2.94 3.16
C ALA A 278 -11.28 -3.11 1.69
N ALA A 279 -12.24 -3.99 1.40
CA ALA A 279 -12.73 -4.26 0.04
C ALA A 279 -13.37 -3.04 -0.66
N LYS A 280 -13.67 -1.96 0.07
CA LYS A 280 -14.26 -0.72 -0.49
C LYS A 280 -13.21 0.33 -0.84
N LEU A 281 -11.93 0.09 -0.54
CA LEU A 281 -10.89 1.11 -0.59
C LEU A 281 -9.99 0.93 -1.81
N PRO A 282 -9.77 1.97 -2.63
CA PRO A 282 -8.91 1.89 -3.80
C PRO A 282 -7.42 2.07 -3.47
N VAL A 283 -7.03 1.98 -2.19
CA VAL A 283 -5.68 2.27 -1.69
C VAL A 283 -5.23 1.18 -0.72
N PRO A 284 -3.91 0.93 -0.59
CA PRO A 284 -3.37 -0.02 0.37
C PRO A 284 -3.89 0.16 1.80
N VAL A 285 -4.27 -0.94 2.43
CA VAL A 285 -4.82 -0.99 3.79
C VAL A 285 -3.90 -1.79 4.69
N TYR A 286 -3.52 -1.25 5.84
CA TYR A 286 -2.84 -2.02 6.89
C TYR A 286 -3.80 -2.32 8.03
N ALA A 287 -3.82 -3.59 8.46
CA ALA A 287 -4.48 -3.97 9.70
C ALA A 287 -3.67 -3.44 10.89
N LEU A 288 -4.32 -2.73 11.81
CA LEU A 288 -3.70 -2.17 13.01
C LEU A 288 -4.54 -2.48 14.25
N GLY A 289 -3.88 -2.56 15.41
CA GLY A 289 -4.52 -2.77 16.71
C GLY A 289 -4.53 -4.23 17.11
N GLY A 290 -3.66 -4.58 18.07
CA GLY A 290 -3.51 -5.95 18.57
C GLY A 290 -2.80 -6.90 17.58
N MET A 291 -2.20 -6.36 16.51
CA MET A 291 -1.48 -7.12 15.49
C MET A 291 -0.12 -7.61 15.99
N LYS A 292 0.24 -8.83 15.59
CA LYS A 292 1.58 -9.42 15.74
C LYS A 292 2.15 -9.76 14.36
N PRO A 293 3.47 -9.92 14.21
CA PRO A 293 4.08 -10.38 12.95
C PRO A 293 3.44 -11.66 12.37
N THR A 294 2.98 -12.57 13.24
CA THR A 294 2.29 -13.81 12.86
C THR A 294 0.92 -13.60 12.20
N ASP A 295 0.32 -12.42 12.34
CA ASP A 295 -1.00 -12.10 11.78
C ASP A 295 -0.95 -11.66 10.31
N LYS A 296 0.25 -11.47 9.76
CA LYS A 296 0.46 -10.95 8.40
C LYS A 296 -0.31 -11.75 7.34
N THR A 297 -0.23 -13.07 7.39
CA THR A 297 -0.91 -13.95 6.42
C THR A 297 -2.43 -13.77 6.48
N GLN A 298 -3.00 -13.68 7.69
CA GLN A 298 -4.43 -13.46 7.86
C GLN A 298 -4.85 -12.06 7.38
N ALA A 299 -4.03 -11.04 7.63
CA ALA A 299 -4.29 -9.68 7.17
C ALA A 299 -4.36 -9.61 5.63
N ILE A 300 -3.39 -10.21 4.94
CA ILE A 300 -3.36 -10.28 3.47
C ILE A 300 -4.57 -11.06 2.95
N ALA A 301 -4.89 -12.22 3.54
CA ALA A 301 -6.09 -12.98 3.20
C ALA A 301 -7.41 -12.24 3.44
N SER A 302 -7.38 -11.17 4.25
CA SER A 302 -8.52 -10.31 4.55
C SER A 302 -8.51 -8.99 3.75
N GLY A 303 -7.68 -8.90 2.70
CA GLY A 303 -7.61 -7.73 1.80
C GLY A 303 -6.66 -6.61 2.24
N ALA A 304 -5.77 -6.86 3.21
CA ALA A 304 -4.76 -5.88 3.62
C ALA A 304 -3.50 -5.95 2.73
N GLN A 305 -2.80 -4.83 2.57
CA GLN A 305 -1.38 -4.79 2.18
C GLN A 305 -0.52 -5.57 3.19
N GLY A 306 -0.93 -5.57 4.46
CA GLY A 306 -0.25 -6.27 5.53
C GLY A 306 -0.66 -5.76 6.90
N ILE A 307 0.29 -5.74 7.83
CA ILE A 307 0.06 -5.33 9.22
C ILE A 307 0.85 -4.08 9.59
N ALA A 308 0.28 -3.26 10.46
CA ALA A 308 0.97 -2.23 11.19
C ALA A 308 1.03 -2.60 12.67
N THR A 309 2.22 -2.57 13.27
CA THR A 309 2.37 -2.90 14.70
C THR A 309 3.63 -2.29 15.31
N THR A 310 3.55 -2.03 16.62
CA THR A 310 4.72 -1.78 17.47
C THR A 310 5.25 -3.09 18.06
N SER A 311 4.34 -3.91 18.60
CA SER A 311 4.69 -5.11 19.36
C SER A 311 5.35 -6.17 18.48
N GLY A 312 6.52 -6.64 18.92
CA GLY A 312 7.30 -7.66 18.21
C GLY A 312 8.11 -7.14 17.03
N LEU A 313 8.05 -5.83 16.73
CA LEU A 313 8.90 -5.18 15.73
C LEU A 313 9.80 -4.11 16.35
N TRP A 314 9.29 -3.37 17.34
CA TRP A 314 10.08 -2.43 18.12
C TRP A 314 10.79 -3.18 19.27
N PRO A 315 12.13 -3.20 19.33
CA PRO A 315 12.86 -3.91 20.38
C PRO A 315 12.51 -3.39 21.79
N VAL A 316 12.29 -4.31 22.72
CA VAL A 316 11.95 -3.99 24.12
C VAL A 316 13.19 -3.85 24.99
N ASP A 317 14.18 -4.73 24.81
CA ASP A 317 15.44 -4.78 25.56
C ASP A 317 16.64 -4.66 24.60
N PHE A 318 17.69 -3.96 25.04
CA PHE A 318 18.98 -3.85 24.36
C PHE A 318 20.10 -3.62 25.39
#